data_AF-A0A3M1VMM0-F1
#
_entry.id   AF-A0A3M1VMM0-F1
#
_cell.length_a   1.000
_cell.length_b   1.000
_cell.length_c   1.000
_cell.angle_alpha   90.00
_cell.angle_beta   90.00
_cell.angle_gamma   90.00
#
_symmetry.space_group_name_H-M   'P 1'
#
loop_
_entity.id
_entity.type
_entity.pdbx_description
1 polymer ?
#
loop_
_entity_poly.entity_id
_entity_poly.type
_entity_poly.pdbx_seq_one_letter_code
_entity_poly.pdbx_strand_id
1 'polypeptide(L)'
;MCGIAGIYRYDKAEKREALLQAIKLISHRGPDDLGYRHCHHVTFAHARLSIIDISGGAQPMSSGCGQVLIVFNGEIFNYRELRKDLTGLGRTFNTASDTEVILAAYLEYGPRAFSLLNGQFAFALYDLREASMYLVRDRMGEKPLYYSSISQGVAFASELKAVHSILKSCGVTPRLDRKAFYDFLSLNYVPGERSFIEQIRKVPPGHFLKIKEGSLSVNSYIDDANQLASNLCFDDVLSAAVNRRTVSDVSLGLYLSGGVDSTAVAIALSEAGHDITCFVADFHERGFSEAQNASYVAGRLGFRVQPVKIEIEKEDLTELIEKLVWHADEPTADSSSLAVYLLSRETSKYIKVVISGDGGDELFGGYLTYPATMLAARIPAALKRFLYSCHRLVY
;
A
#
# COMPACT_ATOMS: atom_id res chain seq x y z
N MET A 1 -1.04 6.26 -6.85
CA MET A 1 0.05 5.32 -6.46
C MET A 1 0.47 4.54 -7.68
N CYS A 2 1.69 4.07 -7.88
CA CYS A 2 1.98 3.27 -9.07
C CYS A 2 1.27 1.90 -9.08
N GLY A 3 1.19 1.29 -10.26
CA GLY A 3 0.77 -0.11 -10.46
C GLY A 3 1.93 -0.92 -11.03
N ILE A 4 2.21 -2.09 -10.46
CA ILE A 4 3.20 -3.02 -10.99
C ILE A 4 2.55 -4.34 -11.39
N ALA A 5 3.02 -4.95 -12.47
CA ALA A 5 2.63 -6.30 -12.88
C ALA A 5 3.83 -7.01 -13.52
N GLY A 6 3.87 -8.33 -13.42
CA GLY A 6 4.88 -9.09 -14.13
C GLY A 6 4.70 -10.59 -14.07
N ILE A 7 5.50 -11.26 -14.90
CA ILE A 7 5.53 -12.71 -15.04
C ILE A 7 7.00 -13.15 -15.09
N TYR A 8 7.38 -14.00 -14.15
CA TYR A 8 8.62 -14.77 -14.18
C TYR A 8 8.34 -16.12 -14.83
N ARG A 9 9.17 -16.54 -15.79
CA ARG A 9 8.98 -17.73 -16.62
C ARG A 9 10.25 -18.57 -16.67
N TYR A 10 10.17 -19.85 -16.33
CA TYR A 10 11.32 -20.77 -16.39
C TYR A 10 11.77 -21.02 -17.83
N ASP A 11 10.83 -21.04 -18.77
CA ASP A 11 11.05 -21.22 -20.21
C ASP A 11 11.44 -19.93 -20.93
N LYS A 12 11.59 -18.81 -20.22
CA LYS A 12 11.90 -17.47 -20.76
C LYS A 12 10.88 -16.96 -21.78
N ALA A 13 9.68 -17.57 -21.87
CA ALA A 13 8.69 -17.16 -22.84
C ALA A 13 8.12 -15.78 -22.50
N GLU A 14 8.11 -14.88 -23.48
CA GLU A 14 7.44 -13.58 -23.35
C GLU A 14 5.91 -13.77 -23.41
N LYS A 15 5.20 -13.21 -22.43
CA LYS A 15 3.73 -13.21 -22.35
C LYS A 15 3.19 -11.79 -22.44
N ARG A 16 3.61 -11.08 -23.49
CA ARG A 16 3.35 -9.65 -23.70
C ARG A 16 1.88 -9.29 -23.59
N GLU A 17 1.02 -9.93 -24.38
CA GLU A 17 -0.41 -9.59 -24.44
C GLU A 17 -1.11 -9.78 -23.10
N ALA A 18 -0.81 -10.89 -22.40
CA ALA A 18 -1.34 -11.15 -21.06
C ALA A 18 -0.95 -10.04 -20.08
N LEU A 19 0.30 -9.58 -20.14
CA LEU A 19 0.79 -8.55 -19.24
C LEU A 19 0.24 -7.16 -19.57
N LEU A 20 0.11 -6.83 -20.86
CA LEU A 20 -0.49 -5.56 -21.31
C LEU A 20 -1.98 -5.47 -20.93
N GLN A 21 -2.72 -6.58 -21.00
CA GLN A 21 -4.09 -6.64 -20.50
C GLN A 21 -4.15 -6.44 -18.98
N ALA A 22 -3.26 -7.10 -18.23
CA ALA A 22 -3.22 -6.99 -16.77
C ALA A 22 -2.87 -5.58 -16.29
N ILE A 23 -1.85 -4.92 -16.88
CA ILE A 23 -1.46 -3.57 -16.47
C ILE A 23 -2.54 -2.54 -16.81
N LYS A 24 -3.29 -2.74 -17.91
CA LYS A 24 -4.42 -1.87 -18.28
C LYS A 24 -5.51 -1.84 -17.19
N LEU A 25 -5.80 -2.98 -16.56
CA LEU A 25 -6.81 -3.06 -15.47
C LEU A 25 -6.44 -2.21 -14.26
N ILE A 26 -5.15 -1.93 -14.06
CA ILE A 26 -4.61 -1.25 -12.89
C ILE A 26 -3.98 0.11 -13.25
N SER A 27 -4.22 0.59 -14.48
CA SER A 27 -3.72 1.87 -14.99
C SER A 27 -4.24 3.08 -14.22
N HIS A 28 -5.42 2.96 -13.59
CA HIS A 28 -5.99 3.99 -12.71
C HIS A 28 -5.06 4.35 -11.54
N ARG A 29 -4.16 3.45 -11.14
CA ARG A 29 -3.17 3.71 -10.10
C ARG A 29 -2.15 4.75 -10.60
N GLY A 30 -1.59 4.51 -11.78
CA GLY A 30 -0.53 5.31 -12.40
C GLY A 30 -0.92 5.83 -13.78
N PRO A 31 -1.62 6.97 -13.87
CA PRO A 31 -2.12 7.52 -15.12
C PRO A 31 -1.09 8.30 -15.94
N ASP A 32 0.10 8.59 -15.39
CA ASP A 32 1.06 9.49 -16.03
C ASP A 32 1.93 8.80 -17.10
N ASP A 33 2.24 7.51 -16.94
CA ASP A 33 3.08 6.76 -17.88
C ASP A 33 2.82 5.24 -17.80
N LEU A 34 3.10 4.54 -18.89
CA LEU A 34 3.04 3.08 -18.98
C LEU A 34 4.36 2.52 -19.53
N GLY A 35 5.00 1.68 -18.74
CA GLY A 35 6.24 1.01 -19.11
C GLY A 35 6.07 -0.49 -19.30
N TYR A 36 6.88 -1.06 -20.19
CA TYR A 36 6.92 -2.49 -20.48
C TYR A 36 8.36 -2.93 -20.78
N ARG A 37 8.77 -4.06 -20.23
CA ARG A 37 10.06 -4.66 -20.57
C ARG A 37 10.07 -6.17 -20.39
N HIS A 38 10.46 -6.89 -21.44
CA HIS A 38 10.86 -8.28 -21.35
C HIS A 38 12.39 -8.38 -21.24
N CYS A 39 12.86 -9.21 -20.32
CA CYS A 39 14.28 -9.50 -20.14
C CYS A 39 14.45 -10.90 -19.57
N HIS A 40 14.99 -11.82 -20.39
CA HIS A 40 15.34 -13.16 -19.93
C HIS A 40 14.13 -13.92 -19.35
N HIS A 41 14.11 -14.18 -18.04
CA HIS A 41 13.03 -14.90 -17.37
C HIS A 41 11.87 -13.98 -16.99
N VAL A 42 12.01 -12.65 -17.04
CA VAL A 42 10.99 -11.72 -16.55
C VAL A 42 10.36 -10.91 -17.67
N THR A 43 9.07 -10.67 -17.52
CA THR A 43 8.35 -9.62 -18.24
C THR A 43 7.71 -8.72 -17.19
N PHE A 44 8.05 -7.43 -17.22
CA PHE A 44 7.56 -6.43 -16.29
C PHE A 44 6.74 -5.37 -17.03
N ALA A 45 5.69 -4.88 -16.34
CA ALA A 45 4.92 -3.73 -16.74
C ALA A 45 4.68 -2.81 -15.53
N HIS A 46 4.62 -1.52 -15.79
CA HIS A 46 4.51 -0.48 -14.78
C HIS A 46 3.52 0.59 -15.24
N ALA A 47 2.66 1.04 -14.33
CA ALA A 47 1.79 2.19 -14.49
C ALA A 47 2.25 3.24 -13.48
N ARG A 48 2.68 4.40 -13.96
CA ARG A 48 3.38 5.40 -13.15
C ARG A 48 2.46 6.52 -12.69
N LEU A 49 2.50 6.82 -11.39
CA LEU A 49 2.12 8.13 -10.87
C LEU A 49 3.43 8.84 -10.51
N SER A 50 3.74 9.93 -11.20
CA SER A 50 5.00 10.65 -11.07
C SER A 50 4.96 11.57 -9.85
N ILE A 51 5.68 11.20 -8.79
CA ILE A 51 5.75 11.93 -7.51
C ILE A 51 7.18 12.43 -7.23
N ILE A 52 8.18 11.55 -7.36
CA ILE A 52 9.61 11.87 -7.19
C ILE A 52 10.30 11.67 -8.54
N ASP A 53 11.16 12.62 -8.92
CA ASP A 53 11.91 12.69 -10.17
C ASP A 53 10.99 12.51 -11.39
N ILE A 54 10.13 13.51 -11.62
CA ILE A 54 9.09 13.49 -12.65
C ILE A 54 9.67 13.10 -14.02
N SER A 55 10.88 13.57 -14.36
CA SER A 55 11.54 13.29 -15.64
C SER A 55 12.36 11.99 -15.70
N GLY A 56 13.03 11.60 -14.61
CA GLY A 56 14.04 10.52 -14.60
C GLY A 56 13.58 9.18 -14.02
N GLY A 57 12.39 9.11 -13.42
CA GLY A 57 11.88 7.92 -12.73
C GLY A 57 11.08 6.91 -13.56
N ALA A 58 11.32 6.81 -14.88
CA ALA A 58 10.62 5.85 -15.74
C ALA A 58 10.93 4.39 -15.35
N GLN A 59 9.93 3.51 -15.42
CA GLN A 59 10.06 2.10 -15.02
C GLN A 59 9.40 1.18 -16.05
N PRO A 60 9.84 -0.07 -16.27
CA PRO A 60 10.86 -0.80 -15.51
C PRO A 60 12.28 -0.21 -15.59
N MET A 61 12.92 0.01 -14.44
CA MET A 61 14.24 0.65 -14.35
C MET A 61 15.35 -0.41 -14.31
N SER A 62 16.50 -0.11 -14.92
CA SER A 62 17.73 -0.92 -14.80
C SER A 62 18.74 -0.25 -13.91
N SER A 63 19.57 -1.05 -13.23
CA SER A 63 20.80 -0.55 -12.63
C SER A 63 21.75 0.00 -13.70
N GLY A 64 22.70 0.86 -13.30
CA GLY A 64 23.66 1.46 -14.22
C GLY A 64 24.51 0.44 -15.01
N CYS A 65 24.73 -0.76 -14.46
CA CYS A 65 25.41 -1.86 -15.16
C CYS A 65 24.46 -2.77 -15.97
N GLY A 66 23.15 -2.52 -15.95
CA GLY A 66 22.14 -3.30 -16.66
C GLY A 66 21.87 -4.71 -16.09
N GLN A 67 22.52 -5.09 -14.99
CA GLN A 67 22.43 -6.46 -14.43
C GLN A 67 21.24 -6.68 -13.51
N VAL A 68 20.56 -5.61 -13.07
CA VAL A 68 19.40 -5.69 -12.19
C VAL A 68 18.28 -4.84 -12.77
N LEU A 69 17.06 -5.39 -12.81
CA LEU A 69 15.85 -4.69 -13.26
C LEU A 69 14.85 -4.60 -12.12
N ILE A 70 14.07 -3.53 -12.08
CA ILE A 70 13.04 -3.31 -11.05
C ILE A 70 11.75 -2.71 -11.64
N VAL A 71 10.62 -3.12 -11.05
CA VAL A 71 9.37 -2.35 -11.03
C VAL A 71 8.94 -2.11 -9.60
N PHE A 72 8.57 -0.89 -9.27
CA PHE A 72 8.39 -0.41 -7.92
C PHE A 72 7.14 0.49 -7.82
N ASN A 73 6.32 0.19 -6.81
CA ASN A 73 5.21 1.01 -6.36
C ASN A 73 5.45 1.37 -4.89
N GLY A 74 5.73 2.63 -4.61
CA GLY A 74 5.98 3.10 -3.26
C GLY A 74 6.82 4.37 -3.22
N GLU A 75 7.32 4.66 -2.03
CA GLU A 75 8.25 5.74 -1.72
C GLU A 75 9.24 5.24 -0.68
N ILE A 76 10.54 5.45 -0.90
CA ILE A 76 11.58 5.19 0.10
C ILE A 76 11.91 6.51 0.81
N PHE A 77 11.34 6.74 1.99
CA PHE A 77 11.49 8.01 2.71
C PHE A 77 12.93 8.34 3.10
N ASN A 78 13.78 7.33 3.33
CA ASN A 78 15.20 7.53 3.65
C ASN A 78 16.13 7.45 2.43
N TYR A 79 15.63 7.66 1.20
CA TYR A 79 16.44 7.48 0.00
C TYR A 79 17.60 8.46 -0.10
N ARG A 80 17.48 9.67 0.47
CA ARG A 80 18.54 10.71 0.42
C ARG A 80 19.71 10.32 1.31
N GLU A 81 19.42 9.79 2.50
CA GLU A 81 20.41 9.26 3.43
C GLU A 81 21.12 8.04 2.82
N LEU A 82 20.35 7.06 2.32
CA LEU A 82 20.92 5.89 1.65
C LEU A 82 21.76 6.26 0.43
N ARG A 83 21.30 7.22 -0.38
CA ARG A 83 22.07 7.74 -1.51
C ARG A 83 23.41 8.32 -1.04
N LYS A 84 23.42 9.11 0.04
CA LYS A 84 24.65 9.70 0.58
C LYS A 84 25.62 8.60 1.02
N ASP A 85 25.14 7.60 1.75
CA ASP A 85 25.96 6.49 2.23
C ASP A 85 26.55 5.68 1.06
N LEU A 86 25.73 5.35 0.06
CA LEU A 86 26.16 4.63 -1.15
C LEU A 86 27.14 5.46 -2.00
N THR A 87 26.96 6.78 -2.07
CA THR A 87 27.92 7.68 -2.73
C THR A 87 29.26 7.65 -2.01
N GLY A 88 29.26 7.59 -0.67
CA GLY A 88 30.47 7.40 0.14
C GLY A 88 31.20 6.09 -0.14
N LEU A 89 30.48 5.07 -0.63
CA LEU A 89 31.04 3.80 -1.11
C LEU A 89 31.44 3.83 -2.59
N GLY A 90 31.36 4.99 -3.25
CA GLY A 90 31.76 5.17 -4.65
C GLY A 90 30.67 4.84 -5.68
N ARG A 91 29.40 4.70 -5.27
CA ARG A 91 28.28 4.50 -6.20
C ARG A 91 27.90 5.82 -6.87
N THR A 92 27.63 5.76 -8.18
CA THR A 92 27.14 6.88 -8.99
C THR A 92 25.69 6.68 -9.36
N PHE A 93 24.94 7.77 -9.53
CA PHE A 93 23.51 7.75 -9.84
C PHE A 93 23.23 8.56 -11.11
N ASN A 94 22.28 8.11 -11.92
CA ASN A 94 21.86 8.74 -13.17
C ASN A 94 20.55 9.54 -13.05
N THR A 95 19.73 9.22 -12.05
CA THR A 95 18.42 9.82 -11.79
C THR A 95 18.44 10.52 -10.44
N ALA A 96 17.35 11.16 -10.03
CA ALA A 96 17.11 11.58 -8.65
C ALA A 96 16.09 10.67 -7.94
N SER A 97 15.55 9.67 -8.64
CA SER A 97 14.54 8.74 -8.13
C SER A 97 15.09 7.87 -6.99
N ASP A 98 14.24 7.69 -5.99
CA ASP A 98 14.38 6.69 -4.93
C ASP A 98 14.47 5.25 -5.47
N THR A 99 13.87 4.98 -6.64
CA THR A 99 13.97 3.69 -7.34
C THR A 99 15.42 3.29 -7.62
N GLU A 100 16.26 4.23 -8.05
CA GLU A 100 17.67 3.93 -8.35
C GLU A 100 18.47 3.64 -7.07
N VAL A 101 18.05 4.20 -5.94
CA VAL A 101 18.64 3.91 -4.62
C VAL A 101 18.39 2.46 -4.23
N ILE A 102 17.21 1.90 -4.50
CA ILE A 102 16.93 0.48 -4.27
C ILE A 102 17.89 -0.40 -5.08
N LEU A 103 18.07 -0.10 -6.37
CA LEU A 103 18.98 -0.84 -7.25
C LEU A 103 20.43 -0.78 -6.76
N ALA A 104 20.90 0.41 -6.38
CA ALA A 104 22.25 0.61 -5.88
C ALA A 104 22.48 -0.11 -4.53
N ALA A 105 21.52 -0.01 -3.60
CA ALA A 105 21.57 -0.72 -2.32
C ALA A 105 21.59 -2.24 -2.51
N TYR A 106 20.76 -2.78 -3.41
CA TYR A 106 20.74 -4.21 -3.70
C TYR A 106 22.04 -4.69 -4.36
N LEU A 107 22.64 -3.89 -5.25
CA LEU A 107 23.94 -4.23 -5.84
C LEU A 107 25.07 -4.28 -4.79
N GLU A 108 24.97 -3.47 -3.75
CA GLU A 108 25.95 -3.38 -2.66
C GLU A 108 25.75 -4.49 -1.60
N TYR A 109 24.52 -4.64 -1.10
CA TYR A 109 24.23 -5.47 0.08
C TYR A 109 23.46 -6.75 -0.23
N GLY A 110 23.04 -6.96 -1.48
CA GLY A 110 22.13 -8.03 -1.88
C GLY A 110 20.75 -7.89 -1.19
N PRO A 111 20.05 -9.00 -0.89
CA PRO A 111 18.77 -8.97 -0.19
C PRO A 111 18.79 -8.30 1.19
N ARG A 112 19.97 -8.18 1.83
CA ARG A 112 20.10 -7.43 3.09
C ARG A 112 19.79 -5.93 2.93
N ALA A 113 19.83 -5.40 1.71
CA ALA A 113 19.41 -4.04 1.42
C ALA A 113 17.95 -3.77 1.83
N PHE A 114 17.08 -4.78 1.81
CA PHE A 114 15.65 -4.60 2.05
C PHE A 114 15.34 -4.15 3.49
N SER A 115 16.17 -4.54 4.47
CA SER A 115 16.03 -4.10 5.86
C SER A 115 16.47 -2.66 6.10
N LEU A 116 17.25 -2.08 5.18
CA LEU A 116 17.70 -0.69 5.21
C LEU A 116 16.65 0.29 4.68
N LEU A 117 15.63 -0.21 3.98
CA LEU A 117 14.60 0.61 3.36
C LEU A 117 13.59 1.07 4.40
N ASN A 118 13.43 2.38 4.56
CA ASN A 118 12.35 3.00 5.31
C ASN A 118 11.37 3.64 4.32
N GLY A 119 10.17 3.10 4.23
CA GLY A 119 9.22 3.51 3.21
C GLY A 119 7.96 2.65 3.19
N GLN A 120 7.01 3.08 2.37
CA GLN A 120 5.84 2.32 1.96
C GLN A 120 6.11 1.77 0.57
N PHE A 121 6.11 0.46 0.36
CA PHE A 121 6.60 -0.09 -0.91
C PHE A 121 6.18 -1.53 -1.22
N ALA A 122 6.00 -1.76 -2.51
CA ALA A 122 5.96 -3.07 -3.13
C ALA A 122 6.81 -3.01 -4.40
N PHE A 123 7.75 -3.93 -4.57
CA PHE A 123 8.54 -4.01 -5.81
C PHE A 123 8.84 -5.44 -6.22
N ALA A 124 9.08 -5.60 -7.52
CA ALA A 124 9.69 -6.78 -8.09
C ALA A 124 11.06 -6.43 -8.65
N LEU A 125 12.07 -7.20 -8.28
CA LEU A 125 13.45 -7.03 -8.73
C LEU A 125 13.95 -8.32 -9.37
N TYR A 126 14.62 -8.21 -10.52
CA TYR A 126 15.24 -9.35 -11.19
C TYR A 126 16.74 -9.15 -11.29
N ASP A 127 17.50 -10.10 -10.75
CA ASP A 127 18.96 -10.12 -10.82
C ASP A 127 19.42 -11.12 -11.89
N LEU A 128 20.04 -10.59 -12.96
CA LEU A 128 20.58 -11.41 -14.05
C LEU A 128 21.79 -12.24 -13.62
N ARG A 129 22.53 -11.81 -12.59
CA ARG A 129 23.77 -12.46 -12.14
C ARG A 129 23.50 -13.84 -11.55
N GLU A 130 22.38 -13.99 -10.86
CA GLU A 130 21.96 -15.25 -10.24
C GLU A 130 20.64 -15.80 -10.76
N ALA A 131 20.09 -15.19 -11.82
CA ALA A 131 18.81 -15.51 -12.45
C ALA A 131 17.67 -15.68 -11.43
N SER A 132 17.54 -14.72 -10.50
CA SER A 132 16.56 -14.77 -9.41
C SER A 132 15.63 -13.56 -9.45
N MET A 133 14.34 -13.79 -9.18
CA MET A 133 13.37 -12.72 -8.96
C MET A 133 13.04 -12.59 -7.48
N TYR A 134 12.87 -11.34 -7.06
CA TYR A 134 12.50 -10.93 -5.72
C TYR A 134 11.17 -10.19 -5.79
N LEU A 135 10.18 -10.62 -5.00
CA LEU A 135 8.97 -9.84 -4.74
C LEU A 135 9.04 -9.35 -3.30
N VAL A 136 9.12 -8.05 -3.09
CA VAL A 136 9.38 -7.45 -1.77
C VAL A 136 8.23 -6.53 -1.40
N ARG A 137 7.75 -6.62 -0.15
CA ARG A 137 6.67 -5.78 0.37
C ARG A 137 7.05 -5.18 1.72
N ASP A 138 6.72 -3.91 1.91
CA ASP A 138 7.07 -3.10 3.08
C ASP A 138 6.64 -3.71 4.41
N ARG A 139 7.18 -3.15 5.50
CA ARG A 139 7.08 -3.72 6.87
C ARG A 139 5.64 -3.90 7.34
N MET A 140 4.74 -3.00 6.95
CA MET A 140 3.33 -3.01 7.36
C MET A 140 2.40 -3.52 6.27
N GLY A 141 2.91 -3.73 5.05
CA GLY A 141 2.13 -4.13 3.90
C GLY A 141 1.28 -2.99 3.34
N GLU A 142 1.70 -1.73 3.50
CA GLU A 142 0.97 -0.55 3.03
C GLU A 142 0.73 -0.60 1.52
N LYS A 143 1.73 -1.02 0.73
CA LYS A 143 1.55 -1.21 -0.70
C LYS A 143 1.16 -2.66 -1.01
N PRO A 144 0.09 -2.90 -1.78
CA PRO A 144 -0.36 -4.26 -2.07
C PRO A 144 0.56 -4.94 -3.09
N LEU A 145 0.76 -6.24 -2.89
CA LEU A 145 1.51 -7.10 -3.80
C LEU A 145 0.94 -8.52 -3.74
N TYR A 146 0.30 -8.92 -4.83
CA TYR A 146 -0.29 -10.24 -5.01
C TYR A 146 0.58 -11.08 -5.94
N TYR A 147 0.60 -12.38 -5.73
CA TYR A 147 1.31 -13.33 -6.58
C TYR A 147 0.57 -14.66 -6.72
N SER A 148 0.92 -15.41 -7.75
CA SER A 148 0.41 -16.76 -7.99
C SER A 148 1.46 -17.62 -8.70
N SER A 149 1.64 -18.84 -8.22
CA SER A 149 2.43 -19.85 -8.93
C SER A 149 1.66 -20.38 -10.14
N ILE A 150 2.31 -20.35 -11.31
CA ILE A 150 1.80 -20.90 -12.57
C ILE A 150 2.68 -22.07 -13.02
N SER A 151 2.19 -22.89 -13.95
CA SER A 151 2.85 -24.15 -14.36
C SER A 151 4.33 -24.02 -14.73
N GLN A 152 4.75 -22.86 -15.21
CA GLN A 152 6.11 -22.59 -15.68
C GLN A 152 6.63 -21.25 -15.15
N GLY A 153 6.22 -20.84 -13.93
CA GLY A 153 6.66 -19.57 -13.38
C GLY A 153 5.84 -18.99 -12.24
N VAL A 154 5.91 -17.67 -12.09
CA VAL A 154 5.16 -16.90 -11.10
C VAL A 154 4.61 -15.62 -11.75
N ALA A 155 3.33 -15.35 -11.54
CA ALA A 155 2.69 -14.08 -11.91
C ALA A 155 2.54 -13.21 -10.65
N PHE A 156 2.67 -11.88 -10.80
CA PHE A 156 2.46 -10.94 -9.71
C PHE A 156 1.86 -9.63 -10.20
N ALA A 157 1.18 -8.91 -9.31
CA ALA A 157 0.74 -7.54 -9.57
C ALA A 157 0.40 -6.80 -8.26
N SER A 158 0.24 -5.48 -8.33
CA SER A 158 -0.27 -4.67 -7.21
C SER A 158 -1.69 -5.04 -6.80
N GLU A 159 -2.48 -5.61 -7.71
CA GLU A 159 -3.92 -5.78 -7.53
C GLU A 159 -4.35 -7.18 -7.98
N LEU A 160 -5.30 -7.76 -7.24
CA LEU A 160 -5.76 -9.13 -7.43
C LEU A 160 -6.34 -9.32 -8.84
N LYS A 161 -7.13 -8.36 -9.33
CA LYS A 161 -7.71 -8.37 -10.69
C LYS A 161 -6.66 -8.54 -11.80
N ALA A 162 -5.45 -7.99 -11.65
CA ALA A 162 -4.38 -8.10 -12.63
C ALA A 162 -3.74 -9.49 -12.61
N VAL A 163 -3.44 -10.04 -11.44
CA VAL A 163 -2.96 -11.43 -11.33
C VAL A 163 -4.03 -12.38 -11.88
N HIS A 164 -5.29 -12.14 -11.56
CA HIS A 164 -6.40 -12.94 -12.08
C HIS A 164 -6.46 -12.92 -13.61
N SER A 165 -6.31 -11.76 -14.24
CA SER A 165 -6.25 -11.63 -15.71
C SER A 165 -5.10 -12.46 -16.31
N ILE A 166 -3.91 -12.41 -15.71
CA ILE A 166 -2.76 -13.23 -16.13
C ILE A 166 -3.07 -14.73 -16.00
N LEU A 167 -3.68 -15.16 -14.88
CA LEU A 167 -4.06 -16.56 -14.67
C LEU A 167 -5.02 -17.07 -15.74
N LYS A 168 -6.04 -16.28 -16.11
CA LYS A 168 -6.95 -16.63 -17.22
C LYS A 168 -6.19 -16.87 -18.53
N SER A 169 -5.22 -16.00 -18.85
CA SER A 169 -4.38 -16.15 -20.06
C SER A 169 -3.50 -17.41 -20.05
N CYS A 170 -3.21 -17.95 -18.85
CA CYS A 170 -2.47 -19.18 -18.64
C CYS A 170 -3.37 -20.43 -18.56
N GLY A 171 -4.68 -20.30 -18.82
CA GLY A 171 -5.64 -21.41 -18.72
C GLY A 171 -5.95 -21.84 -17.29
N VAL A 172 -5.66 -21.00 -16.29
CA VAL A 172 -5.98 -21.27 -14.88
C VAL A 172 -7.36 -20.74 -14.56
N THR A 173 -8.26 -21.65 -14.17
CA THR A 173 -9.60 -21.28 -13.68
C THR A 173 -9.50 -20.87 -12.21
N PRO A 174 -9.83 -19.62 -11.84
CA PRO A 174 -9.81 -19.18 -10.45
C PRO A 174 -10.88 -19.93 -9.64
N ARG A 175 -10.60 -20.18 -8.36
CA ARG A 175 -11.58 -20.73 -7.42
C ARG A 175 -11.68 -19.84 -6.20
N LEU A 176 -12.88 -19.74 -5.64
CA LEU A 176 -13.11 -19.07 -4.36
C LEU A 176 -12.35 -19.81 -3.26
N ASP A 177 -11.50 -19.10 -2.50
CA ASP A 177 -10.92 -19.64 -1.27
C ASP A 177 -11.99 -19.63 -0.17
N ARG A 178 -12.57 -20.80 0.11
CA ARG A 178 -13.62 -20.95 1.13
C ARG A 178 -13.18 -20.49 2.51
N LYS A 179 -11.90 -20.64 2.84
CA LYS A 179 -11.41 -20.20 4.15
C LYS A 179 -11.34 -18.69 4.20
N ALA A 180 -10.84 -18.03 3.15
CA ALA A 180 -10.87 -16.57 3.06
C ALA A 180 -12.31 -16.02 3.16
N PHE A 181 -13.27 -16.70 2.54
CA PHE A 181 -14.70 -16.37 2.69
C PHE A 181 -15.18 -16.47 4.14
N TYR A 182 -14.86 -17.55 4.86
CA TYR A 182 -15.22 -17.69 6.28
C TYR A 182 -14.49 -16.70 7.18
N ASP A 183 -13.21 -16.41 6.89
CA ASP A 183 -12.43 -15.41 7.60
C ASP A 183 -13.09 -14.04 7.45
N PHE A 184 -13.50 -13.65 6.24
CA PHE A 184 -14.25 -12.42 6.00
C PHE A 184 -15.57 -12.36 6.77
N LEU A 185 -16.39 -13.43 6.75
CA LEU A 185 -17.64 -13.46 7.51
C LEU A 185 -17.45 -13.36 9.02
N SER A 186 -16.26 -13.75 9.52
CA SER A 186 -15.96 -13.78 10.96
C SER A 186 -15.22 -12.53 11.44
N LEU A 187 -14.38 -11.94 10.58
CA LEU A 187 -13.43 -10.89 10.93
C LEU A 187 -13.66 -9.58 10.16
N ASN A 188 -14.56 -9.56 9.17
CA ASN A 188 -14.80 -8.45 8.25
C ASN A 188 -13.66 -8.12 7.25
N TYR A 189 -12.59 -8.93 7.25
CA TYR A 189 -11.47 -8.86 6.30
C TYR A 189 -10.78 -10.23 6.17
N VAL A 190 -9.86 -10.37 5.21
CA VAL A 190 -9.04 -11.59 5.03
C VAL A 190 -7.65 -11.40 5.62
N PRO A 191 -7.33 -12.03 6.76
CA PRO A 191 -6.04 -11.87 7.42
C PRO A 191 -4.92 -12.61 6.68
N GLY A 192 -3.69 -12.11 6.89
CA GLY A 192 -2.47 -12.76 6.43
C GLY A 192 -2.34 -12.81 4.90
N GLU A 193 -1.83 -13.95 4.42
CA GLU A 193 -1.37 -14.12 3.03
C GLU A 193 -2.49 -14.56 2.07
N ARG A 194 -3.66 -14.94 2.57
CA ARG A 194 -4.75 -15.43 1.71
C ARG A 194 -5.42 -14.30 0.96
N SER A 195 -5.84 -14.58 -0.27
CA SER A 195 -6.85 -13.77 -0.95
C SER A 195 -8.15 -14.55 -1.12
N PHE A 196 -9.19 -13.88 -1.59
CA PHE A 196 -10.45 -14.51 -2.01
C PHE A 196 -10.32 -15.52 -3.16
N ILE A 197 -9.20 -15.50 -3.90
CA ILE A 197 -8.93 -16.48 -4.96
C ILE A 197 -7.88 -17.48 -4.46
N GLU A 198 -8.21 -18.78 -4.44
CA GLU A 198 -7.39 -19.86 -3.88
C GLU A 198 -5.96 -19.88 -4.45
N GLN A 199 -5.83 -19.58 -5.74
CA GLN A 199 -4.55 -19.58 -6.46
C GLN A 199 -3.72 -18.32 -6.22
N ILE A 200 -4.28 -17.26 -5.64
CA ILE A 200 -3.63 -15.96 -5.47
C ILE A 200 -3.35 -15.73 -3.99
N ARG A 201 -2.12 -15.33 -3.69
CA ARG A 201 -1.65 -15.00 -2.34
C ARG A 201 -1.12 -13.58 -2.30
N LYS A 202 -1.13 -12.97 -1.12
CA LYS A 202 -0.47 -11.70 -0.82
C LYS A 202 0.96 -11.98 -0.37
N VAL A 203 1.93 -11.20 -0.84
CA VAL A 203 3.26 -11.18 -0.22
C VAL A 203 3.11 -10.71 1.23
N PRO A 204 3.67 -11.42 2.23
CA PRO A 204 3.52 -11.02 3.63
C PRO A 204 4.18 -9.66 3.90
N PRO A 205 3.63 -8.84 4.80
CA PRO A 205 4.30 -7.62 5.28
C PRO A 205 5.71 -7.93 5.80
N GLY A 206 6.71 -7.11 5.46
CA GLY A 206 8.08 -7.27 5.95
C GLY A 206 8.84 -8.47 5.38
N HIS A 207 8.32 -9.06 4.30
CA HIS A 207 8.92 -10.23 3.67
C HIS A 207 9.28 -9.98 2.22
N PHE A 208 10.19 -10.83 1.72
CA PHE A 208 10.41 -11.01 0.31
C PHE A 208 10.26 -12.47 -0.11
N LEU A 209 9.80 -12.67 -1.34
CA LEU A 209 9.81 -13.96 -2.00
C LEU A 209 11.05 -14.02 -2.90
N LYS A 210 11.88 -15.04 -2.77
CA LYS A 210 12.94 -15.35 -3.73
C LYS A 210 12.48 -16.49 -4.64
N ILE A 211 12.48 -16.24 -5.94
CA ILE A 211 12.04 -17.18 -6.98
C ILE A 211 13.21 -17.50 -7.91
N LYS A 212 13.52 -18.79 -8.07
CA LYS A 212 14.58 -19.30 -8.93
C LYS A 212 14.28 -20.74 -9.36
N GLU A 213 14.28 -21.01 -10.66
CA GLU A 213 14.24 -22.37 -11.24
C GLU A 213 13.23 -23.35 -10.59
N GLY A 214 11.98 -22.92 -10.38
CA GLY A 214 10.94 -23.76 -9.77
C GLY A 214 10.83 -23.65 -8.25
N SER A 215 11.84 -23.06 -7.60
CA SER A 215 11.82 -22.78 -6.17
C SER A 215 11.23 -21.42 -5.86
N LEU A 216 10.40 -21.36 -4.82
CA LEU A 216 9.87 -20.14 -4.22
C LEU A 216 10.07 -20.25 -2.72
N SER A 217 10.79 -19.29 -2.13
CA SER A 217 11.00 -19.19 -0.68
C SER A 217 10.50 -17.85 -0.17
N VAL A 218 9.92 -17.85 1.02
CA VAL A 218 9.43 -16.66 1.72
C VAL A 218 10.41 -16.35 2.85
N ASN A 219 10.92 -15.13 2.90
CA ASN A 219 11.97 -14.73 3.84
C ASN A 219 11.59 -13.39 4.48
N SER A 220 11.65 -13.31 5.81
CA SER A 220 11.56 -12.02 6.51
C SER A 220 12.85 -11.22 6.28
N TYR A 221 12.72 -9.92 6.07
CA TYR A 221 13.83 -8.98 6.18
C TYR A 221 13.69 -8.06 7.40
N ILE A 222 12.65 -8.26 8.21
CA ILE A 222 12.54 -7.61 9.51
C ILE A 222 13.40 -8.39 10.50
N ASP A 223 14.36 -7.69 11.09
CA ASP A 223 15.10 -8.23 12.24
C ASP A 223 14.18 -8.17 13.48
N ASP A 224 13.94 -9.33 14.10
CA ASP A 224 13.18 -9.44 15.36
C ASP A 224 13.86 -8.73 16.54
N ALA A 225 15.13 -8.33 16.36
CA ALA A 225 15.99 -7.71 17.37
C ALA A 225 15.73 -6.21 17.59
N ASN A 226 14.51 -5.72 17.33
CA ASN A 226 14.11 -4.40 17.79
C ASN A 226 14.06 -4.41 19.32
N GLN A 227 15.20 -4.10 19.96
CA GLN A 227 15.20 -3.52 21.29
C GLN A 227 14.31 -2.29 21.21
N LEU A 228 13.12 -2.37 21.81
CA LEU A 228 12.30 -1.20 22.08
C LEU A 228 13.21 -0.19 22.77
N ALA A 229 13.60 0.86 22.06
CA ALA A 229 14.42 1.91 22.61
C ALA A 229 13.64 2.51 23.79
N SER A 230 14.12 2.27 25.00
CA SER A 230 13.36 2.48 26.23
C SER A 230 13.13 3.96 26.59
N ASN A 231 13.60 4.91 25.76
CA ASN A 231 13.62 6.34 26.05
C ASN A 231 13.19 7.22 24.85
N LEU A 232 12.40 6.73 23.89
CA LEU A 232 11.92 7.58 22.79
C LEU A 232 10.76 8.46 23.24
N CYS A 233 10.85 9.77 22.98
CA CYS A 233 9.71 10.67 23.11
C CYS A 233 8.76 10.45 21.92
N PHE A 234 7.47 10.31 22.19
CA PHE A 234 6.47 10.09 21.16
C PHE A 234 6.43 11.23 20.14
N ASP A 235 6.45 12.49 20.61
CA ASP A 235 6.35 13.67 19.76
C ASP A 235 7.53 13.76 18.79
N ASP A 236 8.75 13.45 19.25
CA ASP A 236 9.94 13.40 18.40
C ASP A 236 9.83 12.32 17.31
N VAL A 237 9.32 11.13 17.68
CA VAL A 237 9.15 10.01 16.74
C VAL A 237 8.07 10.34 15.71
N LEU A 238 6.93 10.88 16.15
CA LEU A 238 5.83 11.29 15.28
C LEU A 238 6.28 12.41 14.32
N SER A 239 6.91 13.46 14.85
CA SER A 239 7.44 14.56 14.04
C SER A 239 8.45 14.06 13.01
N ALA A 240 9.37 13.17 13.39
CA ALA A 240 10.31 12.57 12.43
C ALA A 240 9.61 11.67 11.40
N ALA A 241 8.55 10.94 11.78
CA ALA A 241 7.80 10.08 10.88
C ALA A 241 6.97 10.87 9.85
N VAL A 242 6.36 11.98 10.30
CA VAL A 242 5.60 12.91 9.45
C VAL A 242 6.53 13.64 8.49
N ASN A 243 7.63 14.22 8.98
CA ASN A 243 8.58 14.96 8.15
C ASN A 243 9.18 14.09 7.03
N ARG A 244 9.50 12.82 7.30
CA ARG A 244 9.98 11.88 6.28
C ARG A 244 8.99 11.65 5.13
N ARG A 245 7.68 11.78 5.40
CA ARG A 245 6.60 11.64 4.41
C ARG A 245 6.32 12.93 3.63
N THR A 246 7.05 14.02 3.91
CA THR A 246 6.91 15.29 3.17
C THR A 246 7.84 15.41 1.96
N VAL A 247 8.68 14.40 1.70
CA VAL A 247 9.60 14.43 0.56
C VAL A 247 8.85 14.09 -0.73
N SER A 248 8.51 15.13 -1.51
CA SER A 248 7.78 15.01 -2.77
C SER A 248 8.19 16.12 -3.74
N ASP A 249 8.19 15.85 -5.05
CA ASP A 249 8.40 16.88 -6.09
C ASP A 249 7.06 17.47 -6.60
N VAL A 250 5.94 17.05 -6.02
CA VAL A 250 4.59 17.57 -6.27
C VAL A 250 3.97 18.09 -4.96
N SER A 251 2.93 18.91 -5.06
CA SER A 251 2.23 19.43 -3.88
C SER A 251 1.67 18.30 -3.01
N LEU A 252 1.70 18.53 -1.69
CA LEU A 252 1.15 17.64 -0.67
C LEU A 252 -0.15 18.20 -0.07
N GLY A 253 -1.10 17.30 0.17
CA GLY A 253 -2.33 17.59 0.91
C GLY A 253 -2.37 16.84 2.23
N LEU A 254 -3.34 17.18 3.08
CA LEU A 254 -3.66 16.44 4.31
C LEU A 254 -5.15 16.14 4.34
N TYR A 255 -5.53 14.89 4.60
CA TYR A 255 -6.91 14.59 5.01
C TYR A 255 -7.07 14.93 6.49
N LEU A 256 -8.00 15.83 6.80
CA LEU A 256 -8.25 16.31 8.16
C LEU A 256 -9.71 16.07 8.56
N SER A 257 -9.91 15.19 9.54
CA SER A 257 -11.22 14.82 10.13
C SER A 257 -11.51 15.57 11.44
N GLY A 258 -10.51 16.22 12.03
CA GLY A 258 -10.61 16.76 13.40
C GLY A 258 -10.57 15.69 14.49
N GLY A 259 -10.42 14.41 14.12
CA GLY A 259 -10.02 13.34 15.04
C GLY A 259 -8.59 13.54 15.55
N VAL A 260 -8.24 12.85 16.64
CA VAL A 260 -6.93 13.01 17.30
C VAL A 260 -5.77 12.64 16.37
N ASP A 261 -5.92 11.59 15.55
CA ASP A 261 -4.84 11.09 14.70
C ASP A 261 -4.48 12.07 13.58
N SER A 262 -5.46 12.50 12.79
CA SER A 262 -5.24 13.48 11.72
C SER A 262 -4.82 14.84 12.27
N THR A 263 -5.28 15.22 13.47
CA THR A 263 -4.87 16.45 14.16
C THR A 263 -3.41 16.36 14.63
N ALA A 264 -2.96 15.22 15.15
CA ALA A 264 -1.57 15.04 15.57
C ALA A 264 -0.61 15.15 14.38
N VAL A 265 -0.98 14.57 13.23
CA VAL A 265 -0.24 14.75 11.96
C VAL A 265 -0.24 16.22 11.53
N ALA A 266 -1.38 16.92 11.62
CA ALA A 266 -1.49 18.33 11.29
C ALA A 266 -0.57 19.21 12.15
N ILE A 267 -0.52 18.96 13.46
CA ILE A 267 0.36 19.68 14.39
C ILE A 267 1.82 19.47 14.00
N ALA A 268 2.25 18.22 13.79
CA ALA A 268 3.61 17.92 13.39
C ALA A 268 4.03 18.59 12.06
N LEU A 269 3.10 18.67 11.08
CA LEU A 269 3.34 19.40 9.83
C LEU A 269 3.47 20.92 10.07
N SER A 270 2.64 21.48 10.95
CA SER A 270 2.61 22.92 11.25
C SER A 270 3.87 23.35 11.99
N GLU A 271 4.29 22.59 12.99
CA GLU A 271 5.51 22.84 13.77
C GLU A 271 6.78 22.75 12.92
N ALA A 272 6.78 21.86 11.92
CA ALA A 272 7.86 21.76 10.94
C ALA A 272 7.81 22.86 9.85
N GLY A 273 6.80 23.73 9.87
CA GLY A 273 6.67 24.88 8.97
C GLY A 273 6.22 24.54 7.55
N HIS A 274 5.57 23.39 7.34
CA HIS A 274 5.02 23.04 6.02
C HIS A 274 3.77 23.87 5.70
N ASP A 275 3.61 24.30 4.45
CA ASP A 275 2.36 24.93 3.96
C ASP A 275 1.54 23.87 3.21
N ILE A 276 0.52 23.32 3.90
CA ILE A 276 -0.30 22.22 3.39
C ILE A 276 -1.76 22.69 3.26
N THR A 277 -2.42 22.21 2.21
CA THR A 277 -3.88 22.33 2.06
C THR A 277 -4.55 21.12 2.71
N CYS A 278 -5.42 21.39 3.69
CA CYS A 278 -6.24 20.40 4.37
C CYS A 278 -7.52 20.14 3.57
N PHE A 279 -7.71 18.90 3.13
CA PHE A 279 -8.94 18.42 2.51
C PHE A 279 -9.85 17.83 3.59
N VAL A 280 -11.08 18.33 3.64
CA VAL A 280 -12.04 18.02 4.69
C VAL A 280 -13.32 17.51 4.06
N ALA A 281 -13.76 16.32 4.45
CA ALA A 281 -15.02 15.76 3.95
C ALA A 281 -16.21 16.58 4.49
N ASP A 282 -17.04 17.08 3.58
CA ASP A 282 -18.23 17.85 3.89
C ASP A 282 -19.48 17.09 3.43
N PHE A 283 -20.16 16.47 4.40
CA PHE A 283 -21.41 15.73 4.19
C PHE A 283 -22.61 16.67 4.37
N HIS A 284 -23.62 16.52 3.52
CA HIS A 284 -24.86 17.31 3.59
C HIS A 284 -25.64 17.11 4.90
N GLU A 285 -25.50 15.95 5.54
CA GLU A 285 -26.15 15.63 6.83
C GLU A 285 -25.42 16.26 8.01
N ARG A 286 -26.08 17.23 8.69
CA ARG A 286 -25.54 18.03 9.81
C ARG A 286 -24.99 17.22 11.00
N GLY A 287 -25.30 15.92 11.12
CA GLY A 287 -24.85 15.05 12.20
C GLY A 287 -23.51 14.32 11.96
N PHE A 288 -23.02 14.32 10.72
CA PHE A 288 -21.79 13.61 10.31
C PHE A 288 -20.67 14.54 9.82
N SER A 289 -20.89 15.86 9.87
CA SER A 289 -19.91 16.82 9.33
C SER A 289 -18.79 17.08 10.34
N GLU A 290 -17.67 16.41 10.14
CA GLU A 290 -16.36 16.68 10.76
C GLU A 290 -15.80 18.07 10.40
N ALA A 291 -16.43 18.75 9.44
CA ALA A 291 -15.90 19.94 8.81
C ALA A 291 -15.70 21.13 9.77
N GLN A 292 -16.55 21.25 10.79
CA GLN A 292 -16.41 22.32 11.78
C GLN A 292 -15.14 22.16 12.63
N ASN A 293 -14.89 20.95 13.14
CA ASN A 293 -13.71 20.65 13.95
C ASN A 293 -12.44 20.73 13.12
N ALA A 294 -12.45 20.14 11.93
CA ALA A 294 -11.32 20.20 11.01
C ALA A 294 -10.98 21.65 10.59
N SER A 295 -11.99 22.48 10.28
CA SER A 295 -11.78 23.89 9.95
C SER A 295 -11.23 24.69 11.13
N TYR A 296 -11.70 24.41 12.34
CA TYR A 296 -11.15 25.01 13.56
C TYR A 296 -9.68 24.66 13.76
N VAL A 297 -9.33 23.37 13.66
CA VAL A 297 -7.93 22.89 13.79
C VAL A 297 -7.04 23.52 12.73
N ALA A 298 -7.44 23.46 11.46
CA ALA A 298 -6.66 24.05 10.37
C ALA A 298 -6.46 25.56 10.55
N GLY A 299 -7.51 26.30 10.95
CA GLY A 299 -7.41 27.74 11.23
C GLY A 299 -6.47 28.07 12.38
N ARG A 300 -6.40 27.22 13.41
CA ARG A 300 -5.45 27.35 14.53
C ARG A 300 -4.00 27.09 14.11
N LEU A 301 -3.79 26.17 13.18
CA LEU A 301 -2.48 25.76 12.67
C LEU A 301 -2.01 26.58 11.46
N GLY A 302 -2.83 27.52 10.98
CA GLY A 302 -2.50 28.37 9.83
C GLY A 302 -2.60 27.69 8.47
N PHE A 303 -3.29 26.54 8.38
CA PHE A 303 -3.46 25.81 7.13
C PHE A 303 -4.66 26.28 6.32
N ARG A 304 -4.54 26.15 4.98
CA ARG A 304 -5.66 26.35 4.07
C ARG A 304 -6.62 25.17 4.17
N VAL A 305 -7.92 25.45 4.14
CA VAL A 305 -8.96 24.42 4.14
C VAL A 305 -9.63 24.37 2.78
N GLN A 306 -9.69 23.17 2.21
CA GLN A 306 -10.46 22.85 1.01
C GLN A 306 -11.58 21.87 1.40
N PRO A 307 -12.82 22.35 1.57
CA PRO A 307 -13.96 21.47 1.75
C PRO A 307 -14.17 20.63 0.50
N VAL A 308 -14.41 19.33 0.69
CA VAL A 308 -14.72 18.37 -0.36
C VAL A 308 -16.14 17.87 -0.12
N LYS A 309 -17.07 18.33 -0.96
CA LYS A 309 -18.49 17.97 -0.85
C LYS A 309 -18.70 16.52 -1.23
N ILE A 310 -19.30 15.75 -0.33
CA ILE A 310 -19.66 14.35 -0.55
C ILE A 310 -21.19 14.26 -0.63
N GLU A 311 -21.72 14.17 -1.85
CA GLU A 311 -23.16 14.18 -2.14
C GLU A 311 -23.64 12.78 -2.57
N ILE A 312 -23.70 11.85 -1.60
CA ILE A 312 -24.06 10.43 -1.84
C ILE A 312 -25.42 10.29 -2.54
N GLU A 313 -26.38 11.15 -2.19
CA GLU A 313 -27.72 11.20 -2.76
C GLU A 313 -27.77 11.48 -4.27
N LYS A 314 -26.67 11.99 -4.86
CA LYS A 314 -26.55 12.26 -6.30
C LYS A 314 -25.82 11.15 -7.06
N GLU A 315 -25.28 10.15 -6.36
CA GLU A 315 -24.58 9.03 -6.96
C GLU A 315 -25.57 7.92 -7.38
N ASP A 316 -25.27 7.23 -8.48
CA ASP A 316 -25.88 5.91 -8.72
C ASP A 316 -25.23 4.91 -7.77
N LEU A 317 -25.97 4.52 -6.72
CA LEU A 317 -25.46 3.61 -5.71
C LEU A 317 -25.05 2.25 -6.26
N THR A 318 -25.70 1.77 -7.33
CA THR A 318 -25.38 0.47 -7.92
C THR A 318 -24.03 0.54 -8.61
N GLU A 319 -23.83 1.54 -9.47
CA GLU A 319 -22.57 1.77 -10.16
C GLU A 319 -21.44 2.06 -9.17
N LEU A 320 -21.72 2.82 -8.11
CA LEU A 320 -20.74 3.14 -7.07
C LEU A 320 -20.30 1.88 -6.32
N ILE A 321 -21.23 1.00 -5.93
CA ILE A 321 -20.90 -0.26 -5.26
C ILE A 321 -20.07 -1.15 -6.20
N GLU A 322 -20.43 -1.26 -7.48
CA GLU A 322 -19.64 -2.05 -8.44
C GLU A 322 -18.21 -1.51 -8.58
N LYS A 323 -18.03 -0.19 -8.61
CA LYS A 323 -16.70 0.45 -8.61
C LYS A 323 -15.93 0.18 -7.32
N LEU A 324 -16.58 0.29 -6.16
CA LEU A 324 -15.94 0.02 -4.87
C LEU A 324 -15.46 -1.44 -4.81
N VAL A 325 -16.29 -2.39 -5.19
CA VAL A 325 -15.91 -3.82 -5.26
C VAL A 325 -14.75 -4.01 -6.25
N TRP A 326 -14.80 -3.36 -7.41
CA TRP A 326 -13.74 -3.44 -8.40
C TRP A 326 -12.40 -2.92 -7.88
N HIS A 327 -12.38 -1.77 -7.20
CA HIS A 327 -11.15 -1.17 -6.68
C HIS A 327 -10.65 -1.82 -5.40
N ALA A 328 -11.54 -2.32 -4.54
CA ALA A 328 -11.17 -3.03 -3.32
C ALA A 328 -10.49 -4.38 -3.59
N ASP A 329 -10.72 -4.98 -4.77
CA ASP A 329 -10.25 -6.31 -5.20
C ASP A 329 -10.79 -7.50 -4.37
N GLU A 330 -11.12 -7.26 -3.11
CA GLU A 330 -11.64 -8.19 -2.13
C GLU A 330 -12.73 -7.48 -1.31
N PRO A 331 -13.77 -8.18 -0.84
CA PRO A 331 -14.76 -7.57 0.04
C PRO A 331 -14.13 -7.19 1.37
N THR A 332 -14.48 -5.99 1.84
CA THR A 332 -14.12 -5.44 3.14
C THR A 332 -15.40 -4.95 3.82
N ALA A 333 -15.51 -5.05 5.14
CA ALA A 333 -16.62 -4.46 5.88
C ALA A 333 -16.24 -3.09 6.48
N ASP A 334 -15.51 -2.29 5.70
CA ASP A 334 -15.18 -0.92 6.05
C ASP A 334 -16.28 0.02 5.55
N SER A 335 -17.11 0.51 6.46
CA SER A 335 -18.18 1.47 6.16
C SER A 335 -17.65 2.82 5.65
N SER A 336 -16.39 3.15 5.92
CA SER A 336 -15.78 4.42 5.49
C SER A 336 -15.29 4.39 4.04
N SER A 337 -15.12 3.20 3.45
CA SER A 337 -14.59 3.01 2.08
C SER A 337 -15.31 3.83 1.01
N LEU A 338 -16.64 3.97 1.10
CA LEU A 338 -17.43 4.78 0.17
C LEU A 338 -17.08 6.27 0.29
N ALA A 339 -16.99 6.79 1.51
CA ALA A 339 -16.63 8.18 1.76
C ALA A 339 -15.19 8.46 1.31
N VAL A 340 -14.25 7.57 1.64
CA VAL A 340 -12.83 7.68 1.25
C VAL A 340 -12.67 7.64 -0.27
N TYR A 341 -13.43 6.79 -0.97
CA TYR A 341 -13.43 6.73 -2.43
C TYR A 341 -13.88 8.06 -3.04
N LEU A 342 -15.03 8.59 -2.59
CA LEU A 342 -15.56 9.86 -3.09
C LEU A 342 -14.63 11.02 -2.76
N LEU A 343 -14.10 11.07 -1.53
CA LEU A 343 -13.12 12.05 -1.09
C LEU A 343 -11.86 12.01 -1.96
N SER A 344 -11.33 10.82 -2.24
CA SER A 344 -10.15 10.64 -3.09
C SER A 344 -10.42 11.00 -4.55
N ARG A 345 -11.58 10.63 -5.09
CA ARG A 345 -12.02 10.99 -6.45
C ARG A 345 -12.04 12.52 -6.62
N GLU A 346 -12.63 13.23 -5.68
CA GLU A 346 -12.72 14.69 -5.74
C GLU A 346 -11.37 15.37 -5.45
N THR A 347 -10.60 14.87 -4.48
CA THR A 347 -9.29 15.42 -4.10
C THR A 347 -8.25 15.26 -5.22
N SER A 348 -8.32 14.15 -5.99
CA SER A 348 -7.43 13.88 -7.12
C SER A 348 -7.46 14.95 -8.23
N LYS A 349 -8.52 15.78 -8.28
CA LYS A 349 -8.64 16.91 -9.22
C LYS A 349 -7.70 18.06 -8.88
N TYR A 350 -7.21 18.10 -7.64
CA TYR A 350 -6.38 19.19 -7.11
C TYR A 350 -4.94 18.74 -6.82
N ILE A 351 -4.76 17.50 -6.36
CA ILE A 351 -3.48 17.04 -5.83
C ILE A 351 -3.26 15.54 -6.04
N LYS A 352 -1.98 15.14 -6.11
CA LYS A 352 -1.57 13.73 -6.35
C LYS A 352 -1.25 12.97 -5.07
N VAL A 353 -0.84 13.68 -4.01
CA VAL A 353 -0.34 13.09 -2.76
C VAL A 353 -1.05 13.72 -1.59
N VAL A 354 -1.57 12.88 -0.70
CA VAL A 354 -2.26 13.28 0.51
C VAL A 354 -1.76 12.43 1.67
N ILE A 355 -1.44 13.08 2.79
CA ILE A 355 -1.10 12.43 4.05
C ILE A 355 -2.41 12.18 4.81
N SER A 356 -2.55 11.02 5.45
CA SER A 356 -3.66 10.70 6.36
C SER A 356 -3.14 10.33 7.75
N GLY A 357 -4.05 10.29 8.73
CA GLY A 357 -3.78 9.82 10.10
C GLY A 357 -4.08 8.34 10.31
N ASP A 358 -4.25 7.55 9.24
CA ASP A 358 -4.64 6.14 9.36
C ASP A 358 -3.57 5.30 10.10
N GLY A 359 -4.02 4.31 10.85
CA GLY A 359 -3.15 3.43 11.66
C GLY A 359 -3.04 3.82 13.13
N GLY A 360 -3.54 5.00 13.52
CA GLY A 360 -3.55 5.45 14.92
C GLY A 360 -4.36 4.51 15.83
N ASP A 361 -5.59 4.21 15.43
CA ASP A 361 -6.48 3.30 16.15
C ASP A 361 -5.87 1.89 16.33
N GLU A 362 -5.21 1.33 15.32
CA GLU A 362 -4.54 0.03 15.38
C GLU A 362 -3.35 0.02 16.33
N LEU A 363 -2.54 1.10 16.31
CA LEU A 363 -1.33 1.19 17.12
C LEU A 363 -1.63 1.47 18.60
N PHE A 364 -2.66 2.27 18.88
CA PHE A 364 -2.97 2.75 20.22
C PHE A 364 -4.25 2.15 20.83
N GLY A 365 -4.95 1.29 20.10
CA GLY A 365 -6.16 0.63 20.58
C GLY A 365 -7.36 1.57 20.67
N GLY A 366 -7.52 2.48 19.69
CA GLY A 366 -8.52 3.54 19.71
C GLY A 366 -9.96 3.07 19.42
N TYR A 367 -10.13 1.88 18.83
CA TYR A 367 -11.46 1.32 18.59
C TYR A 367 -12.22 0.98 19.87
N LEU A 368 -13.50 1.38 19.94
CA LEU A 368 -14.41 1.07 21.05
C LEU A 368 -14.62 -0.44 21.28
N THR A 369 -14.31 -1.27 20.28
CA THR A 369 -14.33 -2.73 20.40
C THR A 369 -13.31 -3.25 21.41
N TYR A 370 -12.14 -2.61 21.56
CA TYR A 370 -11.14 -3.03 22.55
C TYR A 370 -11.65 -2.94 24.00
N PRO A 371 -12.14 -1.80 24.50
CA PRO A 371 -12.71 -1.73 25.84
C PRO A 371 -13.95 -2.61 25.98
N ALA A 372 -14.78 -2.74 24.94
CA ALA A 372 -15.93 -3.65 24.96
C ALA A 372 -15.51 -5.12 25.12
N THR A 373 -14.47 -5.58 24.41
CA THR A 373 -13.90 -6.92 24.55
C THR A 373 -13.30 -7.12 25.94
N MET A 374 -12.60 -6.14 26.47
CA MET A 374 -12.04 -6.18 27.83
C MET A 374 -13.13 -6.28 28.90
N LEU A 375 -14.24 -5.55 28.74
CA LEU A 375 -15.40 -5.64 29.63
C LEU A 375 -16.09 -7.00 29.49
N ALA A 376 -16.31 -7.46 28.26
CA ALA A 376 -16.90 -8.77 28.00
C ALA A 376 -16.05 -9.90 28.59
N ALA A 377 -14.73 -9.80 28.57
CA ALA A 377 -13.83 -10.78 29.18
C ALA A 377 -14.08 -10.96 30.70
N ARG A 378 -14.54 -9.91 31.40
CA ARG A 378 -14.87 -9.93 32.83
C ARG A 378 -16.24 -10.56 33.16
N ILE A 379 -17.10 -10.77 32.17
CA ILE A 379 -18.42 -11.39 32.37
C ILE A 379 -18.26 -12.91 32.58
N PRO A 380 -18.80 -13.50 33.68
CA PRO A 380 -18.72 -14.93 33.93
C PRO A 380 -19.29 -15.78 32.78
N ALA A 381 -18.66 -16.92 32.49
CA ALA A 381 -19.04 -17.78 31.37
C ALA A 381 -20.51 -18.26 31.44
N ALA A 382 -21.05 -18.48 32.65
CA ALA A 382 -22.44 -18.85 32.84
C ALA A 382 -23.40 -17.73 32.41
N LEU A 383 -23.08 -16.47 32.75
CA LEU A 383 -23.88 -15.31 32.37
C LEU A 383 -23.78 -15.03 30.86
N LYS A 384 -22.60 -15.21 30.25
CA LYS A 384 -22.44 -15.16 28.79
C LYS A 384 -23.36 -16.18 28.10
N ARG A 385 -23.32 -17.45 28.54
CA ARG A 385 -24.16 -18.52 27.96
C ARG A 385 -25.66 -18.21 28.10
N PHE A 386 -26.07 -17.68 29.25
CA PHE A 386 -27.45 -17.24 29.48
C PHE A 386 -27.83 -16.10 28.52
N LEU A 387 -27.03 -15.04 28.42
CA LEU A 387 -27.27 -13.92 27.50
C LEU A 387 -27.33 -14.37 26.04
N TYR A 388 -26.43 -15.25 25.59
CA TYR A 388 -26.48 -15.84 24.25
C TYR A 388 -27.74 -16.69 24.01
N SER A 389 -28.22 -17.41 25.03
CA SER A 389 -29.47 -18.17 24.93
C SER A 389 -30.72 -17.29 24.86
N CYS A 390 -30.72 -16.14 25.55
CA CYS A 390 -31.77 -15.14 25.44
C CYS A 390 -31.75 -14.42 24.10
N HIS A 391 -30.57 -14.18 23.52
CA HIS A 391 -30.44 -13.53 22.20
C HIS A 391 -30.94 -14.43 21.05
N ARG A 392 -30.91 -15.77 21.23
CA ARG A 392 -31.54 -16.73 20.31
C ARG A 392 -33.08 -16.76 20.38
N LEU A 393 -33.69 -16.11 21.37
CA LEU A 393 -35.15 -16.03 21.53
C LEU A 393 -35.76 -14.76 20.91
N VAL A 394 -34.93 -13.86 20.36
CA VAL A 394 -35.37 -12.55 19.82
C VAL A 394 -35.24 -12.49 18.28
N TYR A 395 -34.89 -13.59 17.62
CA TYR A 395 -34.91 -13.72 16.15
C TYR A 395 -35.76 -14.90 15.70
#